data_AF-A0A6M0F7K5-F1
#
_entry.id   AF-A0A6M0F7K5-F1
#
_cell.length_a   1.000
_cell.length_b   1.000
_cell.length_c   1.000
_cell.angle_alpha   90.00
_cell.angle_beta   90.00
_cell.angle_gamma   90.00
#
_symmetry.space_group_name_H-M   'P 1'
#
loop_
_entity.id
_entity.type
_entity.pdbx_description
1 polymer ?
#
loop_
_entity_poly.entity_id
_entity_poly.type
_entity_poly.pdbx_seq_one_letter_code
_entity_poly.pdbx_strand_id
1 'polypeptide(L)' 'MPKKTIASLSAADLSGKRVLVRADFNVPLNDQGGITDDTRIRASLPTIKDLVGKGAKVILSSHMGRPKGQV' A
#
# COMPACT_ATOMS: atom_id res chain seq x y z
N MET A 1 1.84 12.24 21.75
CA MET A 1 2.46 12.95 20.62
C MET A 1 1.69 12.62 19.33
N PRO A 2 1.38 13.61 18.48
CA PRO A 2 0.75 13.37 17.19
C PRO A 2 1.69 12.59 16.26
N LYS A 3 1.13 11.75 15.38
CA LYS A 3 1.90 11.00 14.39
C LYS A 3 2.21 11.89 13.18
N LYS A 4 3.44 11.81 12.66
CA LYS A 4 3.78 12.40 11.35
C LYS A 4 3.07 11.60 10.26
N THR A 5 2.49 12.28 9.27
CA THR A 5 1.71 11.66 8.18
C THR A 5 2.32 11.95 6.82
N ILE A 6 1.92 11.20 5.79
CA ILE A 6 2.37 11.45 4.41
C ILE A 6 1.97 12.85 3.89
N ALA A 7 0.87 13.42 4.39
CA ALA A 7 0.41 14.76 4.02
C ALA A 7 1.38 15.85 4.51
N SER A 8 2.15 15.56 5.56
CA SER A 8 3.17 16.46 6.11
C SER A 8 4.53 16.35 5.41
N LEU A 9 4.68 15.48 4.41
CA LEU A 9 5.92 15.27 3.66
C LEU A 9 5.81 15.87 2.26
N SER A 10 6.79 16.70 1.92
CA SER A 10 6.91 17.35 0.61
C SER A 10 7.57 16.43 -0.43
N ALA A 11 7.57 16.86 -1.70
CA ALA A 11 8.33 16.18 -2.74
C ALA A 11 9.85 16.20 -2.47
N ALA A 12 10.38 17.29 -1.91
CA ALA A 12 11.79 17.37 -1.52
C ALA A 12 12.15 16.35 -0.43
N ASP A 13 11.20 16.03 0.46
CA ASP A 13 11.41 15.02 1.50
C ASP A 13 11.46 13.59 0.95
N LEU A 14 10.81 13.31 -0.19
CA LEU A 14 10.48 11.96 -0.66
C LEU A 14 11.11 11.57 -2.00
N SER A 15 11.47 12.53 -2.85
CA SER A 15 11.98 12.26 -4.19
C SER A 15 13.24 11.38 -4.15
N GLY A 16 13.23 10.31 -4.96
CA GLY A 16 14.30 9.31 -5.06
C GLY A 16 14.39 8.33 -3.88
N LYS A 17 13.69 8.57 -2.77
CA LYS A 17 13.72 7.71 -1.58
C LYS A 17 12.84 6.48 -1.76
N ARG A 18 13.26 5.38 -1.11
CA ARG A 18 12.47 4.15 -1.02
C ARG A 18 11.50 4.27 0.15
N VAL A 19 10.20 4.07 -0.10
CA VAL A 19 9.15 4.16 0.92
C VAL A 19 8.44 2.82 1.02
N LEU A 20 8.54 2.17 2.18
CA LEU A 20 7.79 0.95 2.49
C LEU A 20 6.37 1.33 2.92
N VAL A 21 5.38 0.87 2.17
CA VAL A 21 3.95 1.06 2.44
C VAL A 21 3.34 -0.28 2.81
N ARG A 22 2.92 -0.40 4.06
CA ARG A 22 2.09 -1.52 4.50
C ARG A 22 0.63 -1.23 4.14
N ALA A 23 0.15 -1.85 3.07
CA ALA A 23 -1.22 -1.71 2.57
C ALA A 23 -2.12 -2.86 3.05
N ASP A 24 -3.43 -2.69 2.98
CA ASP A 24 -4.39 -3.80 3.13
C ASP A 24 -4.86 -4.26 1.75
N PHE A 25 -4.23 -5.30 1.22
CA PHE A 25 -4.64 -5.98 -0.01
C PHE A 25 -5.24 -7.36 0.27
N ASN A 26 -5.71 -7.61 1.49
CA ASN A 26 -6.39 -8.86 1.82
C ASN A 26 -7.84 -8.79 1.29
N VAL A 27 -8.01 -9.19 0.03
CA VAL A 27 -9.25 -9.15 -0.73
C VAL A 27 -9.83 -10.56 -0.90
N PRO A 28 -11.16 -10.69 -1.06
CA PRO A 28 -11.76 -11.99 -1.37
C PRO A 28 -11.37 -12.44 -2.78
N LEU A 29 -11.08 -13.73 -2.91
CA LEU A 29 -10.80 -14.42 -4.17
C LEU A 29 -11.86 -15.50 -4.41
N ASN A 30 -12.19 -15.78 -5.66
CA ASN A 30 -12.95 -16.97 -6.04
C ASN A 30 -12.04 -18.21 -6.07
N ASP A 31 -12.63 -19.39 -6.33
CA ASP A 31 -11.90 -20.67 -6.35
C ASP A 31 -10.81 -20.73 -7.44
N GLN A 32 -10.91 -19.91 -8.48
CA GLN A 32 -9.93 -19.79 -9.55
C GLN A 32 -8.83 -18.76 -9.25
N GLY A 33 -8.84 -18.14 -8.06
CA GLY A 33 -7.88 -17.13 -7.64
C GLY A 33 -8.14 -15.71 -8.18
N GLY A 34 -9.30 -15.48 -8.82
CA GLY A 34 -9.72 -14.17 -9.30
C GLY A 34 -10.28 -13.31 -8.17
N ILE A 35 -9.94 -12.01 -8.16
CA ILE A 35 -10.47 -11.04 -7.19
C ILE A 35 -11.96 -10.82 -7.43
N THR A 36 -12.79 -10.94 -6.38
CA THR A 36 -14.24 -10.73 -6.46
C THR A 36 -14.68 -9.36 -5.92
N ASP A 37 -13.88 -8.73 -5.07
CA ASP A 37 -14.06 -7.35 -4.61
C ASP A 37 -12.69 -6.67 -4.40
N ASP A 38 -12.44 -5.61 -5.15
CA ASP A 38 -11.18 -4.86 -5.18
C ASP A 38 -11.21 -3.58 -4.32
N THR A 39 -12.26 -3.37 -3.51
CA THR A 39 -12.48 -2.13 -2.76
C THR A 39 -11.28 -1.72 -1.91
N ARG A 40 -10.61 -2.67 -1.26
CA ARG A 40 -9.43 -2.39 -0.42
C ARG A 40 -8.20 -1.95 -1.23
N ILE A 41 -8.04 -2.51 -2.43
CA ILE A 41 -6.98 -2.11 -3.36
C ILE A 41 -7.23 -0.67 -3.80
N ARG A 42 -8.45 -0.37 -4.27
CA ARG A 42 -8.86 0.99 -4.69
C ARG A 42 -8.71 2.02 -3.57
N ALA A 43 -9.06 1.66 -2.34
CA ALA A 43 -8.93 2.52 -1.17
C ALA A 43 -7.46 2.90 -0.85
N SER A 44 -6.48 2.09 -1.26
CA SER A 44 -5.06 2.37 -1.06
C SER A 44 -4.45 3.26 -2.15
N LEU A 45 -5.12 3.41 -3.29
CA LEU A 45 -4.60 4.16 -4.44
C LEU A 45 -4.27 5.63 -4.15
N PRO A 46 -5.04 6.41 -3.36
CA PRO A 46 -4.71 7.81 -3.10
C PRO A 46 -3.32 7.97 -2.46
N THR A 47 -2.99 7.14 -1.47
CA THR A 47 -1.68 7.14 -0.81
C THR A 47 -0.57 6.74 -1.77
N ILE A 48 -0.78 5.71 -2.58
CA ILE A 48 0.23 5.23 -3.55
C ILE A 48 0.50 6.32 -4.60
N LYS A 49 -0.56 6.92 -5.15
CA LYS A 49 -0.46 7.97 -6.17
C LYS A 49 0.22 9.24 -5.63
N ASP A 50 -0.08 9.65 -4.40
CA ASP A 50 0.58 10.78 -3.74
C ASP A 50 2.10 10.55 -3.61
N LEU A 51 2.50 9.38 -3.11
CA LEU A 51 3.92 9.03 -2.94
C LEU A 51 4.67 8.96 -4.27
N VAL A 52 4.07 8.31 -5.29
CA VAL A 52 4.64 8.25 -6.64
C VAL A 52 4.73 9.64 -7.26
N GLY A 53 3.68 10.46 -7.13
CA GLY A 53 3.66 11.85 -7.61
C GLY A 53 4.73 12.74 -6.97
N LYS A 54 5.11 12.45 -5.71
CA LYS A 54 6.22 13.11 -4.99
C LYS A 54 7.61 12.55 -5.34
N GLY A 55 7.70 11.61 -6.29
CA GLY A 55 8.96 11.03 -6.77
C GLY A 55 9.52 9.90 -5.89
N ALA A 56 8.72 9.34 -4.98
CA ALA A 56 9.15 8.21 -4.15
C ALA A 56 9.19 6.89 -4.95
N LYS A 57 10.12 6.01 -4.58
CA LYS A 57 10.18 4.61 -5.01
C LYS A 57 9.37 3.77 -4.03
N VAL A 58 8.10 3.52 -4.35
CA VAL A 58 7.15 2.85 -3.45
C VAL A 58 7.38 1.33 -3.43
N ILE A 59 7.50 0.75 -2.23
CA ILE A 59 7.57 -0.69 -1.98
C ILE A 59 6.32 -1.08 -1.19
N LEU A 60 5.48 -1.94 -1.75
CA LEU A 60 4.22 -2.36 -1.12
C LEU A 60 4.39 -3.68 -0.38
N SER A 61 3.77 -3.77 0.79
CA SER A 61 3.67 -5.00 1.57
C SER A 61 2.24 -5.18 2.05
N SER A 62 1.71 -6.41 1.95
CA SER A 62 0.43 -6.82 2.52
C SER A 62 0.51 -8.27 2.98
N HIS A 63 -0.47 -8.66 3.78
CA HIS A 63 -0.82 -10.06 4.00
C HIS A 63 -1.90 -10.50 3.01
N MET A 64 -2.09 -11.82 2.89
CA MET A 64 -3.21 -12.44 2.21
C MET A 64 -3.66 -13.66 3.03
N GLY A 65 -4.93 -13.69 3.42
CA GLY A 65 -5.49 -14.76 4.25
C GLY A 65 -4.73 -14.97 5.57
N ARG A 66 -4.71 -16.22 6.05
CA ARG A 66 -4.04 -16.62 7.30
C ARG A 66 -3.20 -17.89 7.07
N PRO A 67 -1.99 -17.76 6.50
CA PRO A 67 -1.16 -18.88 6.09
C PRO A 67 -0.55 -19.70 7.25
N LYS A 68 -0.85 -19.36 8.51
CA LYS A 68 -0.32 -20.02 9.72
C LYS A 68 1.22 -20.14 9.75
N GLY A 69 1.91 -19.17 9.15
CA GLY A 69 3.37 -19.12 9.11
C GLY A 69 4.02 -20.03 8.05
N GLN A 70 3.24 -20.57 7.13
CA GLN A 70 3.72 -21.40 6.02
C GLN A 70 3.50 -20.67 4.70
N VAL A 71 4.54 -20.52 3.89
CA VAL A 71 4.51 -19.82 2.60
C VAL A 71 5.30 -20.59 1.56
#